data_AF-A0A6B3IFX1-F1
#
_entry.id   AF-A0A6B3IFX1-F1
#
_cell.length_a   1.000
_cell.length_b   1.000
_cell.length_c   1.000
_cell.angle_alpha   90.00
_cell.angle_beta   90.00
_cell.angle_gamma   90.00
#
_symmetry.space_group_name_H-M   'P 1'
#
loop_
_entity.id
_entity.type
_entity.pdbx_description
1 polymer ?
#
loop_
_entity_poly.entity_id
_entity_poly.type
_entity_poly.pdbx_seq_one_letter_code
_entity_poly.pdbx_strand_id
1 'polypeptide(L)'
;LTELHIVNGLHPNLPWRYYPRSLSALKEALPDVALKAFTATEIHHFETISGLSASEILDELIDAGLESLTGGGAEIFDWEVRQHIVDHRTHWEDWSRI
;
A
#
# COMPACT_ATOMS: atom_id res chain seq x y z
N LEU A 1 12.01 -16.38 11.26
CA LEU A 1 11.44 -15.29 10.44
C LEU A 1 10.57 -14.47 11.38
N THR A 2 10.78 -13.15 11.49
CA THR A 2 10.03 -12.29 12.42
C THR A 2 9.12 -11.31 11.69
N GLU A 3 9.47 -10.93 10.46
CA GLU A 3 8.72 -9.95 9.67
C GLU A 3 8.86 -10.27 8.18
N LEU A 4 7.81 -9.97 7.40
CA LEU A 4 7.82 -9.95 5.95
C LEU A 4 7.58 -8.53 5.46
N HIS A 5 8.47 -8.04 4.58
CA HIS A 5 8.34 -6.75 3.91
C HIS A 5 7.83 -6.98 2.49
N ILE A 6 6.67 -6.43 2.16
CA ILE A 6 5.98 -6.69 0.89
C ILE A 6 5.70 -5.37 0.20
N VAL A 7 6.28 -5.19 -0.99
CA VAL A 7 5.99 -4.05 -1.88
C VAL A 7 5.55 -4.59 -3.23
N ASN A 8 4.70 -3.85 -3.93
CA ASN A 8 4.27 -4.15 -5.28
C ASN A 8 4.37 -2.89 -6.17
N GLY A 9 4.12 -3.07 -7.46
CA GLY A 9 3.80 -1.97 -8.36
C GLY A 9 2.31 -1.61 -8.34
N LEU A 10 1.98 -0.54 -9.06
CA LEU A 10 0.60 -0.11 -9.30
C LEU A 10 -0.06 -0.99 -10.38
N HIS A 11 -0.41 -2.22 -9.99
CA HIS A 11 -0.88 -3.22 -10.94
C HIS A 11 -2.20 -2.78 -11.61
N PRO A 12 -2.30 -2.79 -12.96
CA PRO A 12 -3.43 -2.18 -13.67
C PRO A 12 -4.74 -2.98 -13.56
N ASN A 13 -4.65 -4.31 -13.41
CA ASN A 13 -5.80 -5.21 -13.55
C ASN A 13 -6.09 -6.08 -12.32
N LEU A 14 -5.34 -5.95 -11.23
CA LEU A 14 -5.62 -6.75 -10.03
C LEU A 14 -6.79 -6.10 -9.28
N PRO A 15 -7.84 -6.85 -8.95
CA PRO A 15 -8.96 -6.30 -8.22
C PRO A 15 -8.56 -6.03 -6.77
N TRP A 16 -9.17 -5.02 -6.15
CA TRP A 16 -8.93 -4.66 -4.74
C TRP A 16 -8.90 -5.88 -3.79
N ARG A 17 -9.87 -6.80 -3.93
CA ARG A 17 -9.97 -8.00 -3.08
C ARG A 17 -8.77 -8.96 -3.17
N TYR A 18 -7.86 -8.80 -4.12
CA TYR A 18 -6.62 -9.58 -4.17
C TYR A 18 -5.71 -9.29 -2.95
N TYR A 19 -5.58 -8.03 -2.56
CA TYR A 19 -4.62 -7.57 -1.57
C TYR A 19 -4.92 -8.05 -0.15
N PRO A 20 -6.11 -7.80 0.44
CA PRO A 20 -6.43 -8.31 1.77
C PRO A 20 -6.46 -9.84 1.80
N ARG A 21 -6.94 -10.52 0.73
CA ARG A 21 -6.88 -12.00 0.66
C ARG A 21 -5.45 -12.53 0.72
N SER A 22 -4.50 -11.86 0.09
CA SER A 22 -3.08 -12.23 0.15
C SER A 22 -2.53 -12.08 1.56
N LEU A 23 -2.85 -10.97 2.25
CA LEU A 23 -2.44 -10.77 3.64
C LEU A 23 -3.04 -11.82 4.58
N SER A 24 -4.34 -12.09 4.47
CA SER A 24 -5.00 -13.09 5.32
C SER A 24 -4.41 -14.49 5.13
N ALA A 25 -4.14 -14.89 3.89
CA ALA A 25 -3.50 -16.18 3.59
C ALA A 25 -2.07 -16.26 4.16
N LEU A 26 -1.31 -15.16 4.11
CA LEU A 26 0.02 -15.09 4.71
C LEU A 26 -0.05 -15.16 6.23
N LYS A 27 -1.00 -14.46 6.86
CA LYS A 27 -1.18 -14.47 8.31
C LYS A 27 -1.66 -15.83 8.82
N GLU A 28 -2.48 -16.54 8.05
CA GLU A 28 -2.87 -17.93 8.34
C GLU A 28 -1.66 -18.88 8.28
N ALA A 29 -0.82 -18.75 7.24
CA ALA A 29 0.34 -19.60 7.06
C ALA A 29 1.50 -19.29 8.04
N LEU A 30 1.61 -18.02 8.47
CA LEU A 30 2.70 -17.49 9.30
C LEU A 30 2.16 -16.57 10.41
N PRO A 31 1.42 -17.11 11.39
CA PRO A 31 0.69 -16.31 12.39
C PRO A 31 1.61 -15.44 13.26
N ASP A 32 2.82 -15.91 13.55
CA ASP A 32 3.80 -15.22 14.40
C ASP A 32 4.70 -14.23 13.63
N VAL A 33 4.50 -14.09 12.32
CA VAL A 33 5.29 -13.20 11.47
C VAL A 33 4.54 -11.89 11.28
N ALA A 34 5.22 -10.77 11.53
CA ALA A 34 4.67 -9.44 11.29
C ALA A 34 4.59 -9.15 9.79
N LEU A 35 3.45 -8.63 9.32
CA LEU A 35 3.27 -8.24 7.93
C LEU A 35 3.43 -6.72 7.79
N LYS A 36 4.57 -6.32 7.21
CA LYS A 36 4.83 -4.94 6.80
C LYS A 36 4.67 -4.83 5.30
N ALA A 37 3.56 -4.27 4.84
CA ALA A 37 3.20 -4.31 3.43
C ALA A 37 2.70 -2.97 2.90
N PHE A 38 2.91 -2.77 1.60
CA PHE A 38 2.46 -1.63 0.80
C PHE A 38 3.07 -0.29 1.20
N THR A 39 3.05 0.64 0.26
CA THR A 39 3.46 2.04 0.41
C THR A 39 2.22 2.93 0.42
N ALA A 40 2.34 4.17 0.91
CA ALA A 40 1.26 5.16 0.77
C ALA A 40 0.87 5.40 -0.69
N THR A 41 1.82 5.28 -1.63
CA THR A 41 1.55 5.32 -3.08
C THR A 41 0.65 4.18 -3.54
N GLU A 42 0.84 2.96 -3.03
CA GLU A 42 -0.05 1.83 -3.31
C GLU A 42 -1.41 2.01 -2.65
N ILE A 43 -1.48 2.51 -1.41
CA ILE A 43 -2.76 2.82 -0.76
C ILE A 43 -3.57 3.84 -1.58
N HIS A 44 -2.94 4.89 -2.09
CA HIS A 44 -3.60 5.86 -2.98
C HIS A 44 -4.07 5.22 -4.29
N HIS A 45 -3.29 4.31 -4.88
CA HIS A 45 -3.75 3.52 -6.03
C HIS A 45 -4.96 2.65 -5.68
N PHE A 46 -5.00 2.09 -4.47
CA PHE A 46 -6.12 1.30 -3.98
C PHE A 46 -7.40 2.13 -3.82
N GLU A 47 -7.32 3.43 -3.50
CA GLU A 47 -8.50 4.33 -3.52
C GLU A 47 -9.16 4.32 -4.91
N THR A 48 -8.35 4.33 -5.97
CA THR A 48 -8.86 4.31 -7.36
C THR A 48 -9.52 2.98 -7.72
N ILE A 49 -8.89 1.84 -7.40
CA ILE A 49 -9.40 0.52 -7.84
C ILE A 49 -10.49 -0.07 -6.93
N SER A 50 -10.61 0.41 -5.69
CA SER A 50 -11.63 -0.04 -4.73
C SER A 50 -12.83 0.91 -4.66
N GLY A 51 -12.64 2.20 -4.94
CA GLY A 51 -13.62 3.25 -4.66
C GLY A 51 -13.78 3.60 -3.18
N LEU A 52 -12.93 3.06 -2.31
CA LEU A 52 -12.88 3.33 -0.88
C LEU A 52 -11.89 4.46 -0.57
N SER A 53 -12.05 5.10 0.58
CA SER A 53 -11.05 6.02 1.12
C SER A 53 -9.84 5.27 1.67
N ALA A 54 -8.69 5.95 1.78
CA ALA A 54 -7.48 5.39 2.39
C ALA A 54 -7.73 4.84 3.81
N SER A 55 -8.59 5.49 4.60
CA SER A 55 -8.93 5.01 5.94
C SER A 55 -9.65 3.67 5.89
N GLU A 56 -10.68 3.53 5.05
CA GLU A 56 -11.42 2.27 4.88
C GLU A 56 -10.53 1.15 4.32
N ILE A 57 -9.59 1.50 3.43
CA ILE A 57 -8.59 0.59 2.90
C ILE A 57 -7.65 0.11 4.00
N LEU A 58 -7.13 1.02 4.82
CA LEU A 58 -6.24 0.67 5.94
C LEU A 58 -6.96 -0.20 6.97
N ASP A 59 -8.21 0.12 7.29
CA ASP A 59 -9.05 -0.70 8.18
C ASP A 59 -9.20 -2.13 7.63
N GLU A 60 -9.56 -2.28 6.34
CA GLU A 60 -9.67 -3.61 5.71
C GLU A 60 -8.33 -4.38 5.66
N LEU A 61 -7.20 -3.68 5.48
CA LEU A 61 -5.88 -4.31 5.46
C LEU A 61 -5.42 -4.73 6.86
N ILE A 62 -5.68 -3.90 7.88
CA ILE A 62 -5.40 -4.20 9.29
C ILE A 62 -6.21 -5.43 9.72
N ASP A 63 -7.50 -5.46 9.38
CA ASP A 63 -8.36 -6.63 9.62
C ASP A 63 -7.85 -7.89 8.92
N ALA A 64 -7.22 -7.73 7.75
CA ALA A 64 -6.60 -8.82 7.00
C ALA A 64 -5.23 -9.26 7.54
N GLY A 65 -4.65 -8.54 8.51
CA GLY A 65 -3.39 -8.88 9.18
C GLY A 65 -2.22 -7.94 8.88
N LEU A 66 -2.44 -6.77 8.26
CA LEU A 66 -1.42 -5.73 8.11
C LEU A 66 -1.04 -5.14 9.48
N GLU A 67 0.26 -5.02 9.75
CA GLU A 67 0.75 -4.43 11.00
C GLU A 67 1.44 -3.08 10.79
N SER A 68 2.07 -2.85 9.63
CA SER A 68 2.64 -1.55 9.28
C SER A 68 2.83 -1.36 7.78
N LEU A 69 2.91 -0.11 7.34
CA LEU A 69 3.28 0.25 5.97
C LEU A 69 4.79 0.31 5.77
N THR A 70 5.23 0.09 4.54
CA THR A 70 6.58 0.39 4.09
C THR A 70 6.73 1.87 3.73
N GLY A 71 7.93 2.44 3.89
CA GLY A 71 8.19 3.86 3.68
C GLY A 71 8.53 4.27 2.23
N GLY A 72 8.33 3.38 1.25
CA GLY A 72 8.64 3.67 -0.16
C GLY A 72 7.63 4.61 -0.83
N GLY A 73 7.92 5.04 -2.06
CA GLY A 73 7.02 5.86 -2.89
C GLY A 73 7.00 7.36 -2.56
N ALA A 74 7.74 7.79 -1.53
CA ALA A 74 7.91 9.20 -1.20
C ALA A 74 8.68 9.94 -2.30
N GLU A 75 9.69 9.29 -2.88
CA GLU A 75 10.63 9.84 -3.88
C GLU A 75 11.15 11.24 -3.49
N ILE A 76 10.73 12.28 -4.21
CA ILE A 76 10.98 13.70 -3.92
C ILE A 76 9.64 14.43 -3.80
N PHE A 77 9.51 15.27 -2.77
CA PHE A 77 8.30 16.06 -2.53
C PHE A 77 8.26 17.39 -3.30
N ASP A 78 9.41 17.88 -3.77
CA ASP A 78 9.44 18.99 -4.70
C ASP A 78 8.67 18.63 -5.98
N TRP A 79 7.58 19.34 -6.23
CA TRP A 79 6.64 18.98 -7.30
C TRP A 79 7.26 19.11 -8.68
N GLU A 80 8.08 20.14 -8.91
CA GLU A 80 8.73 20.35 -10.20
C GLU A 80 9.69 19.18 -10.50
N VAL A 81 10.53 18.80 -9.53
CA VAL A 81 11.42 17.65 -9.68
C VAL A 81 10.64 16.35 -9.83
N ARG A 82 9.57 16.15 -9.04
CA ARG A 82 8.74 14.94 -9.05
C ARG A 82 8.14 14.69 -10.44
N GLN A 83 7.65 15.73 -11.11
CA GLN A 83 7.07 15.62 -12.46
C GLN A 83 8.06 15.11 -13.52
N HIS A 84 9.37 15.20 -13.27
CA HIS A 84 10.39 14.70 -14.18
C HIS A 84 10.81 13.24 -13.94
N ILE A 85 10.56 12.69 -12.74
CA ILE A 85 11.13 11.40 -12.31
C ILE A 85 10.08 10.37 -11.87
N VAL A 86 8.84 10.80 -11.61
CA VAL A 86 7.75 9.94 -11.15
C VAL A 86 6.67 9.86 -12.24
N ASP A 87 6.23 8.66 -12.59
CA ASP A 87 5.23 8.39 -13.62
C ASP A 87 3.83 8.07 -13.07
N HIS A 88 3.69 7.96 -11.74
CA HIS A 88 2.43 7.73 -11.07
C HIS A 88 1.77 9.02 -10.56
N ARG A 89 0.46 8.94 -10.30
CA ARG A 89 -0.38 10.11 -9.98
C ARG A 89 -0.33 10.57 -8.52
N THR A 90 0.32 9.82 -7.63
CA THR A 90 0.38 10.16 -6.19
C THR A 90 1.18 11.43 -5.95
N HIS A 91 0.49 12.48 -5.52
CA HIS A 91 1.08 13.74 -5.05
C HIS A 91 1.72 13.56 -3.67
N TRP A 92 2.62 14.44 -3.26
CA TRP A 92 3.24 14.35 -1.94
C TRP A 92 2.21 14.51 -0.80
N GLU A 93 1.17 15.31 -1.03
CA GLU A 93 0.07 15.49 -0.08
C GLU A 93 -0.70 14.18 0.14
N ASP A 94 -0.98 13.43 -0.92
CA ASP A 94 -1.60 12.10 -0.81
C ASP A 94 -0.71 11.15 -0.03
N TRP A 95 0.58 11.10 -0.37
CA TRP A 95 1.55 10.25 0.33
C TRP A 95 1.67 10.59 1.81
N SER A 96 1.66 11.89 2.16
CA SER A 96 1.83 12.36 3.55
C SER A 96 0.56 12.26 4.41
N ARG A 97 -0.62 12.26 3.78
CA ARG A 97 -1.92 12.12 4.45
C ARG A 97 -2.16 10.69 4.93
N ILE A 98 -1.66 9.72 4.18
CA ILE A 98 -1.79 8.27 4.41
C ILE A 98 -0.76 7.83 5.44
#